data_AF-A0A6G2I3B8-F1
#
_entry.id   AF-A0A6G2I3B8-F1
#
_cell.length_a   1.000
_cell.length_b   1.000
_cell.length_c   1.000
_cell.angle_alpha   90.00
_cell.angle_beta   90.00
_cell.angle_gamma   90.00
#
_symmetry.space_group_name_H-M   'P 1'
#
loop_
_entity.id
_entity.type
_entity.pdbx_description
1 polymer ?
#
loop_
_entity_poly.entity_id
_entity_poly.type
_entity_poly.pdbx_seq_one_letter_code
_entity_poly.pdbx_strand_id
1 'polypeptide(L)'
;MPATLVSLHAASAVSVEDLNNREREIALYASDMPTTYRYRVSDEETLKNWITQGAARIGLDALYVLAAENREYRRRWLNGQTTPAETAAHTRRFPESRRLRRSGELASTFTVYHVGVSDTAKTRQAMSASAFPAPVRLAVTA
;
A
#
# COMPACT_ATOMS: atom_id res chain seq x y z
N MET A 1 -38.37 15.73 -7.84
CA MET A 1 -37.02 16.27 -7.62
C MET A 1 -36.02 15.35 -8.29
N PRO A 2 -35.19 15.80 -9.24
CA PRO A 2 -34.16 14.94 -9.81
C PRO A 2 -32.99 14.83 -8.82
N ALA A 3 -32.58 13.59 -8.53
CA ALA A 3 -31.41 13.30 -7.72
C ALA A 3 -30.14 13.72 -8.49
N THR A 4 -29.41 14.68 -7.94
CA THR A 4 -28.09 15.05 -8.45
C THR A 4 -27.15 13.89 -8.17
N LEU A 5 -26.75 13.16 -9.23
CA LEU A 5 -25.64 12.23 -9.14
C LEU A 5 -24.38 13.05 -8.88
N VAL A 6 -23.95 13.09 -7.62
CA VAL A 6 -22.63 13.57 -7.24
C VAL A 6 -21.63 12.65 -7.95
N SER A 7 -20.95 13.19 -8.94
CA SER A 7 -19.85 12.52 -9.62
C SER A 7 -18.80 12.18 -8.57
N LEU A 8 -18.78 10.93 -8.13
CA LEU A 8 -17.67 10.36 -7.37
C LEU A 8 -16.39 10.72 -8.12
N HIS A 9 -15.44 11.30 -7.39
CA HIS A 9 -14.10 11.65 -7.85
C HIS A 9 -13.66 10.69 -8.94
N ALA A 10 -13.35 11.21 -10.13
CA ALA A 10 -12.61 10.46 -11.12
C ALA A 10 -11.41 9.86 -10.37
N ALA A 11 -11.42 8.54 -10.19
CA ALA A 11 -10.30 7.84 -9.60
C ALA A 11 -9.13 8.12 -10.52
N SER A 12 -8.27 9.07 -10.14
CA SER A 12 -7.04 9.36 -10.84
C SER A 12 -6.37 8.01 -11.07
N ALA A 13 -6.23 7.62 -12.33
CA ALA A 13 -5.73 6.30 -12.69
C ALA A 13 -4.40 6.09 -11.95
N VAL A 14 -4.39 5.16 -11.00
CA VAL A 14 -3.21 4.92 -10.18
C VAL A 14 -2.16 4.28 -11.06
N SER A 15 -1.12 5.05 -11.39
CA SER A 15 0.07 4.58 -12.08
C SER A 15 0.91 3.74 -11.12
N VAL A 16 1.18 2.49 -11.47
CA VAL A 16 1.94 1.55 -10.62
C VAL A 16 3.42 1.95 -10.56
N GLU A 17 3.90 2.56 -11.63
CA GLU A 17 5.22 3.17 -11.81
C GLU A 17 5.46 4.30 -10.79
N ASP A 18 4.38 5.01 -10.43
CA ASP A 18 4.39 6.06 -9.41
C ASP A 18 4.22 5.55 -7.99
N LEU A 19 4.12 4.24 -7.78
CA LEU A 19 4.16 3.65 -6.45
C LEU A 19 5.56 3.14 -6.13
N ASN A 20 6.07 3.44 -4.93
CA ASN A 20 7.30 2.81 -4.45
C ASN A 20 7.03 1.38 -3.97
N ASN A 21 8.10 0.63 -3.68
CA ASN A 21 7.99 -0.78 -3.27
C ASN A 21 7.07 -0.97 -2.03
N ARG A 22 7.11 -0.05 -1.06
CA ARG A 22 6.28 -0.15 0.16
C ARG A 22 4.81 0.12 -0.13
N GLU A 23 4.51 1.06 -1.01
CA GLU A 23 3.15 1.34 -1.47
C GLU A 23 2.61 0.13 -2.26
N ARG A 24 3.40 -0.47 -3.15
CA ARG A 24 3.05 -1.71 -3.87
C ARG A 24 2.78 -2.87 -2.91
N GLU A 25 3.60 -3.03 -1.86
CA GLU A 25 3.43 -4.06 -0.82
C GLU A 25 2.08 -3.92 -0.09
N ILE A 26 1.72 -2.70 0.32
CA ILE A 26 0.45 -2.45 1.03
C ILE A 26 -0.74 -2.57 0.09
N ALA A 27 -0.62 -2.10 -1.16
CA ALA A 27 -1.65 -2.28 -2.17
C ALA A 27 -1.92 -3.78 -2.43
N LEU A 28 -0.87 -4.58 -2.66
CA LEU A 28 -1.02 -6.04 -2.79
C LEU A 28 -1.64 -6.68 -1.54
N TYR A 29 -1.29 -6.19 -0.35
CA TYR A 29 -1.91 -6.65 0.90
C TYR A 29 -3.42 -6.36 0.97
N ALA A 30 -3.97 -5.34 0.30
CA ALA A 30 -5.41 -5.07 0.28
C ALA A 30 -6.15 -5.58 -0.97
N SER A 31 -5.42 -6.10 -1.95
CA SER A 31 -5.96 -6.64 -3.20
C SER A 31 -6.59 -8.02 -3.04
N ASP A 32 -7.24 -8.54 -4.08
CA ASP A 32 -7.73 -9.93 -4.12
C ASP A 32 -6.62 -10.97 -4.39
N MET A 33 -5.36 -10.58 -4.32
CA MET A 33 -4.23 -11.50 -4.47
C MET A 33 -4.35 -12.69 -3.50
N PRO A 34 -4.37 -13.94 -4.01
CA PRO A 34 -4.45 -15.12 -3.16
C PRO A 34 -3.22 -15.26 -2.25
N THR A 35 -3.42 -15.62 -0.98
CA THR A 35 -2.33 -15.81 -0.01
C THR A 35 -1.32 -16.88 -0.43
N THR A 36 -1.75 -17.89 -1.21
CA THR A 36 -0.92 -18.99 -1.71
C THR A 36 -0.33 -18.73 -3.10
N TYR A 37 -0.54 -17.54 -3.66
CA TYR A 37 -0.13 -17.21 -5.01
C TYR A 37 1.38 -17.34 -5.21
N ARG A 38 1.77 -18.04 -6.29
CA ARG A 38 3.16 -18.23 -6.72
C ARG A 38 3.39 -17.47 -8.02
N TYR A 39 4.26 -16.47 -7.93
CA TYR A 39 4.62 -15.61 -9.05
C TYR A 39 5.28 -16.37 -10.20
N ARG A 40 4.91 -15.97 -11.44
CA ARG A 40 5.59 -16.34 -12.68
C ARG A 40 5.97 -15.07 -13.43
N VAL A 41 7.04 -15.15 -14.23
CA VAL A 41 7.57 -13.99 -14.98
C VAL A 41 6.53 -13.35 -15.90
N SER A 42 5.60 -14.14 -16.45
CA SER A 42 4.49 -13.68 -17.30
C SER A 42 3.37 -12.94 -16.55
N ASP A 43 3.40 -12.88 -15.22
CA ASP A 43 2.27 -12.41 -14.42
C ASP A 43 2.34 -10.90 -14.11
N GLU A 44 3.10 -10.14 -14.90
CA GLU A 44 3.27 -8.69 -14.74
C GLU A 44 1.92 -7.96 -14.70
N GLU A 45 1.08 -8.16 -15.71
CA GLU A 45 -0.26 -7.57 -15.82
C GLU A 45 -1.15 -7.94 -14.62
N THR A 46 -1.10 -9.21 -14.18
CA THR A 46 -1.85 -9.67 -13.01
C THR A 46 -1.43 -8.93 -11.75
N LEU A 47 -0.13 -8.75 -11.54
CA LEU A 47 0.39 -7.97 -10.40
C LEU A 47 0.02 -6.49 -10.50
N LYS A 48 0.10 -5.87 -11.68
CA LYS A 48 -0.36 -4.48 -11.89
C LYS A 48 -1.83 -4.33 -11.52
N ASN A 49 -2.68 -5.23 -12.00
CA ASN A 49 -4.11 -5.21 -11.71
C ASN A 49 -4.39 -5.31 -10.20
N TRP A 50 -3.71 -6.21 -9.48
CA TRP A 50 -3.86 -6.30 -8.03
C TRP A 50 -3.33 -5.09 -7.29
N ILE A 51 -2.21 -4.51 -7.71
CA ILE A 51 -1.68 -3.27 -7.11
C ILE A 51 -2.69 -2.14 -7.30
N THR A 52 -3.17 -1.90 -8.52
CA THR A 52 -4.17 -0.86 -8.81
C THR A 52 -5.46 -1.09 -8.04
N GLN A 53 -5.93 -2.34 -7.97
CA GLN A 53 -7.11 -2.72 -7.20
C GLN A 53 -6.95 -2.40 -5.69
N GLY A 54 -5.82 -2.78 -5.10
CA GLY A 54 -5.54 -2.52 -3.70
C GLY A 54 -5.39 -1.03 -3.38
N ALA A 55 -4.71 -0.28 -4.25
CA ALA A 55 -4.57 1.16 -4.13
C ALA A 55 -5.93 1.87 -4.22
N ALA A 56 -6.80 1.44 -5.13
CA ALA A 56 -8.15 1.99 -5.27
C ALA A 56 -9.03 1.70 -4.03
N ARG A 57 -8.88 0.53 -3.40
CA ARG A 57 -9.63 0.16 -2.19
C ARG A 57 -9.23 0.97 -0.96
N ILE A 58 -7.94 1.24 -0.81
CA ILE A 58 -7.42 1.99 0.34
C ILE A 58 -7.59 3.51 0.12
N GLY A 59 -7.43 3.96 -1.13
CA GLY A 59 -7.19 5.37 -1.46
C GLY A 59 -5.71 5.75 -1.31
N LEU A 60 -5.23 6.67 -2.15
CA LEU A 60 -3.80 7.00 -2.23
C LEU A 60 -3.25 7.62 -0.94
N ASP A 61 -3.96 8.56 -0.32
CA ASP A 61 -3.48 9.23 0.90
C ASP A 61 -3.28 8.23 2.05
N ALA A 62 -4.28 7.37 2.27
CA ALA A 62 -4.20 6.31 3.27
C ALA A 62 -3.13 5.27 2.91
N LEU A 63 -2.94 4.95 1.63
CA LEU A 63 -1.89 4.06 1.16
C LEU A 63 -0.49 4.60 1.52
N TYR A 64 -0.25 5.89 1.28
CA TYR A 64 1.03 6.53 1.57
C TYR A 64 1.33 6.52 3.07
N VAL A 65 0.33 6.86 3.90
CA VAL A 65 0.45 6.81 5.37
C VAL A 65 0.77 5.39 5.82
N LEU A 66 -0.02 4.39 5.41
CA LEU A 66 0.17 3.00 5.81
C LEU A 66 1.53 2.44 5.35
N ALA A 67 1.98 2.80 4.14
CA ALA A 67 3.28 2.40 3.62
C ALA A 67 4.43 3.01 4.43
N ALA A 68 4.33 4.29 4.81
CA ALA A 68 5.31 4.96 5.65
C ALA A 68 5.34 4.36 7.07
N GLU A 69 4.19 4.12 7.68
CA GLU A 69 4.08 3.49 9.00
C GLU A 69 4.66 2.06 8.99
N ASN A 70 4.37 1.26 7.97
CA ASN A 70 4.96 -0.07 7.79
C ASN A 70 6.48 0.01 7.64
N ARG A 71 6.99 0.98 6.87
CA ARG A 71 8.43 1.20 6.68
C ARG A 71 9.13 1.57 7.99
N GLU A 72 8.56 2.51 8.75
CA GLU A 72 9.09 2.96 10.03
C GLU A 72 9.10 1.83 11.06
N TYR A 73 7.99 1.09 11.18
CA TYR A 73 7.91 -0.09 12.05
C TYR A 73 8.98 -1.12 11.68
N ARG A 74 9.09 -1.48 10.39
CA ARG A 74 10.06 -2.48 9.92
C ARG A 74 11.51 -2.04 10.18
N ARG A 75 11.82 -0.75 10.00
CA ARG A 75 13.14 -0.19 10.33
C ARG A 75 13.44 -0.30 11.83
N ARG A 76 12.50 0.10 12.69
CA ARG A 76 12.67 0.00 14.16
C ARG A 76 12.79 -1.46 14.59
N TRP A 77 11.99 -2.35 14.00
CA TRP A 77 11.99 -3.77 14.34
C TRP A 77 13.32 -4.43 14.01
N LEU A 78 13.87 -4.16 12.81
CA LEU A 78 15.20 -4.64 12.40
C LEU A 78 16.33 -4.13 13.31
N ASN A 79 16.18 -2.94 13.90
CA ASN A 79 17.15 -2.38 14.83
C ASN A 79 16.91 -2.79 16.29
N GLY A 80 15.90 -3.61 16.58
CA GLY A 80 15.53 -3.98 17.96
C GLY A 80 14.95 -2.83 18.79
N GLN A 81 14.39 -1.81 18.14
CA GLN A 81 13.91 -0.55 18.75
C GLN A 81 12.37 -0.47 18.86
N THR A 82 11.63 -1.52 18.55
CA THR A 82 10.17 -1.53 18.65
C THR A 82 9.69 -1.76 20.07
N THR A 83 8.76 -0.94 20.51
CA THR A 83 8.01 -1.13 21.76
C THR A 83 6.85 -2.13 21.58
N PRO A 84 6.36 -2.76 22.66
CA PRO A 84 5.18 -3.63 22.59
C PRO A 84 3.93 -2.91 22.05
N ALA A 85 3.77 -1.62 22.38
CA ALA A 85 2.65 -0.81 21.90
C ALA A 85 2.69 -0.60 20.38
N GLU A 86 3.87 -0.36 19.81
CA GLU A 86 4.06 -0.24 18.35
C GLU A 86 3.82 -1.57 17.66
N THR A 87 4.29 -2.69 18.22
CA THR A 87 4.00 -4.03 17.70
C THR A 87 2.50 -4.30 17.70
N ALA A 88 1.80 -4.00 18.80
CA ALA A 88 0.35 -4.17 18.87
C ALA A 88 -0.41 -3.26 17.90
N ALA A 89 0.06 -2.03 17.66
CA ALA A 89 -0.51 -1.15 16.65
C ALA A 89 -0.29 -1.69 15.23
N HIS A 90 0.92 -2.18 14.93
CA HIS A 90 1.24 -2.78 13.64
C HIS A 90 0.41 -4.03 13.36
N THR A 91 0.27 -4.94 14.33
CA THR A 91 -0.58 -6.14 14.19
C THR A 91 -2.05 -5.78 14.02
N ARG A 92 -2.54 -4.71 14.64
CA ARG A 92 -3.92 -4.24 14.42
C ARG A 92 -4.15 -3.73 12.99
N ARG A 93 -3.14 -3.08 12.38
CA ARG A 93 -3.21 -2.61 10.99
C ARG A 93 -3.04 -3.75 9.99
N PHE A 94 -2.17 -4.71 10.30
CA PHE A 94 -1.82 -5.83 9.44
C PHE A 94 -1.97 -7.16 10.20
N PRO A 95 -3.19 -7.64 10.45
CA PRO A 95 -3.44 -8.84 11.25
C PRO A 95 -2.89 -10.12 10.59
N GLU A 96 -2.82 -10.15 9.26
CA GLU A 96 -2.36 -11.30 8.49
C GLU A 96 -0.87 -11.21 8.13
N SER A 97 0.00 -11.49 9.10
CA SER A 97 1.46 -11.37 8.93
C SER A 97 2.04 -12.16 7.74
N ARG A 98 1.50 -13.35 7.46
CA ARG A 98 1.91 -14.17 6.30
C ARG A 98 1.60 -13.48 4.98
N ARG A 99 0.43 -12.84 4.89
CA ARG A 99 0.01 -12.10 3.69
C ARG A 99 0.84 -10.84 3.50
N LEU A 100 1.13 -10.10 4.59
CA LEU A 100 2.02 -8.93 4.54
C LEU A 100 3.43 -9.31 4.09
N ARG A 101 3.98 -10.42 4.61
CA ARG A 101 5.28 -10.92 4.14
C ARG A 101 5.24 -11.24 2.65
N ARG A 102 4.20 -11.95 2.21
CA ARG A 102 4.05 -12.37 0.80
C ARG A 102 3.89 -11.19 -0.14
N SER A 103 3.08 -10.20 0.22
CA SER A 103 2.91 -8.99 -0.57
C SER A 103 4.22 -8.21 -0.68
N GLY A 104 5.03 -8.17 0.38
CA GLY A 104 6.35 -7.54 0.37
C GLY A 104 7.37 -8.25 -0.53
N GLU A 105 7.38 -9.59 -0.52
CA GLU A 105 8.20 -10.38 -1.45
C GLU A 105 7.83 -10.07 -2.91
N LEU A 106 6.54 -10.11 -3.24
CA LEU A 106 6.05 -9.89 -4.59
C LEU A 106 6.25 -8.46 -5.08
N ALA A 107 6.02 -7.46 -4.22
CA ALA A 107 6.29 -6.06 -4.54
C ALA A 107 7.77 -5.82 -4.85
N SER A 108 8.65 -6.49 -4.11
CA SER A 108 10.10 -6.41 -4.34
C SER A 108 10.49 -7.07 -5.66
N THR A 109 9.99 -8.28 -5.93
CA THR A 109 10.20 -8.98 -7.22
C THR A 109 9.70 -8.12 -8.39
N PHE A 110 8.49 -7.59 -8.31
CA PHE A 110 7.90 -6.75 -9.35
C PHE A 110 8.73 -5.49 -9.60
N THR A 111 9.22 -4.85 -8.54
CA THR A 111 10.04 -3.63 -8.64
C THR A 111 11.42 -3.91 -9.28
N VAL A 112 12.01 -5.07 -9.01
CA VAL A 112 13.33 -5.43 -9.55
C VAL A 112 13.26 -5.83 -11.02
N TYR A 113 12.22 -6.57 -11.43
CA TYR A 113 12.18 -7.19 -12.75
C TYR A 113 11.33 -6.46 -13.78
N HIS A 114 10.33 -5.69 -13.37
CA HIS A 114 9.31 -5.19 -14.30
C HIS A 114 9.16 -3.68 -14.29
N VAL A 115 9.17 -3.05 -13.12
CA VAL A 115 8.79 -1.64 -13.02
C VAL A 115 9.73 -0.86 -12.12
N GLY A 116 10.44 0.09 -12.73
CA GLY A 116 11.21 1.11 -12.03
C GLY A 116 10.35 1.94 -11.07
N VAL A 117 11.01 2.74 -10.23
CA VAL A 117 10.32 3.64 -9.29
C VAL A 117 10.57 5.07 -9.76
N SER A 118 9.51 5.84 -9.98
CA SER A 118 9.65 7.25 -10.37
C SER A 118 10.33 8.07 -9.28
N ASP A 119 10.96 9.20 -9.64
CA ASP A 119 11.69 10.01 -8.66
C ASP A 119 10.76 10.60 -7.59
N THR A 120 9.52 10.92 -7.94
CA THR A 120 8.48 11.36 -6.98
C THR A 120 8.18 10.26 -5.96
N ALA A 121 8.07 9.02 -6.39
CA ALA A 121 7.87 7.86 -5.52
C ALA A 121 9.09 7.60 -4.61
N LYS A 122 10.32 7.84 -5.09
CA LYS A 122 11.54 7.80 -4.26
C LYS A 122 11.55 8.91 -3.20
N THR A 123 11.15 10.13 -3.55
CA THR A 123 11.04 11.22 -2.58
C THR A 123 10.04 10.88 -1.47
N ARG A 124 8.86 10.36 -1.81
CA ARG A 124 7.88 9.87 -0.81
C ARG A 124 8.42 8.74 0.06
N GLN A 125 9.24 7.86 -0.51
CA GLN A 125 9.89 6.79 0.25
C GLN A 125 10.84 7.30 1.35
N ALA A 126 11.32 8.54 1.27
CA ALA A 126 12.12 9.16 2.33
C ALA A 126 11.26 9.83 3.43
N MET A 127 10.00 10.17 3.13
CA MET A 127 9.11 10.92 4.02
C MET A 127 8.54 10.06 5.15
N SER A 128 8.39 10.61 6.36
CA SER A 128 7.72 9.96 7.48
C SER A 128 6.20 9.94 7.30
N ALA A 129 5.52 9.09 8.06
CA ALA A 129 4.05 9.01 8.02
C ALA A 129 3.38 10.37 8.35
N SER A 130 4.00 11.15 9.24
CA SER A 130 3.55 12.49 9.63
C SER A 130 3.65 13.56 8.54
N ALA A 131 4.35 13.29 7.43
CA ALA A 131 4.50 14.22 6.31
C ALA A 131 3.33 14.14 5.31
N PHE A 132 2.46 13.13 5.44
CA PHE A 132 1.29 12.96 4.60
C PHE A 132 0.05 13.57 5.27
N PRO A 133 -0.89 14.13 4.49
CA PRO A 133 -2.15 14.62 5.04
C PRO A 133 -2.85 13.46 5.77
N ALA A 134 -3.39 13.76 6.96
CA ALA A 134 -4.14 12.77 7.72
C ALA A 134 -5.27 12.20 6.84
N PRO A 135 -5.51 10.87 6.83
CA PRO A 135 -6.57 10.31 6.02
C PRO A 135 -7.90 10.95 6.46
N VAL A 136 -8.59 11.58 5.51
CA VAL A 136 -9.93 12.12 5.74
C VAL A 136 -10.80 10.94 6.16
N ARG A 137 -11.09 10.84 7.46
CA ARG A 137 -12.09 9.91 7.97
C ARG A 137 -13.41 10.35 7.35
N LEU A 138 -13.87 9.66 6.31
CA LEU A 138 -15.26 9.76 5.89
C LEU A 138 -16.10 9.36 7.11
N ALA A 139 -16.70 10.35 7.76
CA ALA A 139 -17.70 10.12 8.77
C ALA A 139 -18.85 9.39 8.09
N VAL A 140 -18.95 8.09 8.30
CA VAL A 140 -20.16 7.33 8.02
C VAL A 140 -21.16 7.77 9.09
N THR A 141 -21.98 8.76 8.76
CA THR A 141 -23.20 9.05 9.50
C THR A 141 -24.17 7.89 9.30
N ALA A 142 -24.59 7.29 10.42
CA ALA A 142 -25.61 6.26 10.49
C ALA A 142 -26.99 6.77 10.03
#